data_AF-A0A7V0ZJW5-F1
#
_entry.id   AF-A0A7V0ZJW5-F1
#
_cell.length_a   1.000
_cell.length_b   1.000
_cell.length_c   1.000
_cell.angle_alpha   90.00
_cell.angle_beta   90.00
_cell.angle_gamma   90.00
#
_symmetry.space_group_name_H-M   'P 1'
#
loop_
_entity.id
_entity.type
_entity.pdbx_description
1 polymer ?
#
loop_
_entity_poly.entity_id
_entity_poly.type
_entity_poly.pdbx_seq_one_letter_code
_entity_poly.pdbx_strand_id
1 'polypeptide(L)'
;MATITFHGAAQEVTGSCHLLETQAGGRVLLDCGMHQGGDAVKRIQDEEFRFDPADIDAVILSHAHLDHSGLLPKLFHEGFAGPVICTRATAELLDIMLNDSVGLYLRDLERTNLRNSRRGRPLLEPVFDLDDVQGVLKLCEGHRYGEVVSLGEGVAVRFHDAGHILGSSIIEVTLREQGQEKTLVFSGDLGKRDSVLMNDPSSLRKADVLLAESTYGDREHRGEQDSMAQLCEI
;
A
#
# COMPACT_ATOMS: atom_id res chain seq x y z
N MET A 1 2.54 -24.91 -2.35
CA MET A 1 1.40 -24.37 -1.59
C MET A 1 1.71 -22.93 -1.32
N ALA A 2 0.83 -22.04 -1.75
CA ALA A 2 0.93 -20.63 -1.48
C ALA A 2 0.86 -20.33 0.03
N THR A 3 1.67 -19.37 0.48
CA THR A 3 1.71 -18.90 1.88
C THR A 3 1.55 -17.39 1.90
N ILE A 4 0.83 -16.88 2.91
CA ILE A 4 0.69 -15.44 3.17
C ILE A 4 1.28 -15.14 4.53
N THR A 5 2.19 -14.17 4.57
CA THR A 5 2.85 -13.69 5.79
C THR A 5 2.49 -12.22 6.02
N PHE A 6 2.05 -11.88 7.23
CA PHE A 6 1.63 -10.54 7.60
C PHE A 6 2.82 -9.79 8.20
N HIS A 7 3.28 -8.73 7.55
CA HIS A 7 4.39 -7.89 8.00
C HIS A 7 3.95 -6.58 8.66
N GLY A 8 2.71 -6.16 8.43
CA GLY A 8 2.06 -5.03 9.13
C GLY A 8 0.55 -5.01 8.90
N ALA A 9 -0.14 -4.04 9.50
CA ALA A 9 -1.61 -3.89 9.46
C ALA A 9 -2.40 -5.13 9.94
N ALA A 10 -1.80 -5.92 10.84
CA ALA A 10 -2.46 -7.06 11.49
C ALA A 10 -2.65 -6.75 12.98
N GLN A 11 -3.90 -6.53 13.39
CA GLN A 11 -4.28 -6.02 14.73
C GLN A 11 -3.83 -4.56 15.01
N GLU A 12 -3.57 -3.80 13.95
CA GLU A 12 -3.21 -2.39 13.99
C GLU A 12 -3.75 -1.68 12.73
N VAL A 13 -3.74 -0.34 12.75
CA VAL A 13 -4.07 0.49 11.60
C VAL A 13 -2.79 1.16 11.14
N THR A 14 -2.59 1.19 9.81
CA THR A 14 -1.38 1.63 9.07
C THR A 14 -0.29 0.58 8.90
N GLY A 15 0.67 0.84 8.00
CA GLY A 15 1.78 -0.08 7.72
C GLY A 15 1.36 -1.34 6.94
N SER A 16 0.38 -1.25 6.04
CA SER A 16 -0.11 -2.41 5.27
C SER A 16 1.03 -3.06 4.47
N CYS A 17 1.37 -4.30 4.80
CA CYS A 17 2.41 -5.05 4.10
C CYS A 17 2.20 -6.55 4.30
N HIS A 18 1.91 -7.26 3.21
CA HIS A 18 1.63 -8.69 3.25
C HIS A 18 2.42 -9.41 2.16
N LEU A 19 3.21 -10.41 2.54
CA LEU A 19 4.02 -11.19 1.61
C LEU A 19 3.28 -12.45 1.18
N LEU A 20 2.96 -12.55 -0.11
CA LEU A 20 2.42 -13.72 -0.76
C LEU A 20 3.56 -14.50 -1.44
N GLU A 21 3.82 -15.71 -0.97
CA GLU A 21 4.82 -16.60 -1.55
C GLU A 21 4.13 -17.76 -2.26
N THR A 22 4.49 -17.97 -3.53
CA THR A 22 4.00 -19.10 -4.33
C THR A 22 5.16 -19.74 -5.08
N GLN A 23 5.06 -21.05 -5.36
CA GLN A 23 6.09 -21.74 -6.15
C GLN A 23 6.13 -21.23 -7.60
N ALA A 24 5.00 -20.74 -8.10
CA ALA A 24 4.80 -20.42 -9.50
C ALA A 24 4.94 -18.92 -9.83
N GLY A 25 4.71 -18.04 -8.85
CA GLY A 25 4.81 -16.58 -8.99
C GLY A 25 5.76 -15.91 -8.01
N GLY A 26 6.60 -16.69 -7.31
CA GLY A 26 7.65 -16.16 -6.46
C GLY A 26 7.12 -15.41 -5.24
N ARG A 27 7.77 -14.29 -4.89
CA ARG A 27 7.53 -13.45 -3.72
C ARG A 27 6.90 -12.13 -4.14
N VAL A 28 5.63 -11.97 -3.82
CA VAL A 28 4.85 -10.78 -4.20
C VAL A 28 4.35 -10.08 -2.94
N LEU A 29 4.58 -8.78 -2.83
CA LEU A 29 4.00 -7.97 -1.76
C LEU A 29 2.61 -7.46 -2.16
N LEU A 30 1.65 -7.56 -1.25
CA LEU A 30 0.41 -6.80 -1.27
C LEU A 30 0.59 -5.61 -0.34
N ASP A 31 0.60 -4.42 -0.92
CA ASP A 31 0.95 -3.14 -0.28
C ASP A 31 2.38 -3.08 0.31
N CYS A 32 2.89 -1.85 0.44
CA CYS A 32 4.15 -1.51 1.10
C CYS A 32 3.99 -0.17 1.82
N GLY A 33 3.17 -0.21 2.88
CA GLY A 33 2.72 0.94 3.64
C GLY A 33 3.67 1.38 4.74
N MET A 34 3.67 2.68 5.04
CA MET A 34 4.37 3.24 6.21
C MET A 34 3.44 3.35 7.41
N HIS A 35 3.96 3.15 8.62
CA HIS A 35 3.20 3.50 9.81
C HIS A 35 2.96 5.01 9.89
N GLN A 36 1.84 5.45 10.46
CA GLN A 36 1.55 6.89 10.65
C GLN A 36 1.44 7.30 12.12
N GLY A 37 1.60 8.61 12.37
CA GLY A 37 1.58 9.22 13.71
C GLY A 37 2.95 9.37 14.38
N GLY A 38 3.05 10.28 15.35
CA GLY A 38 4.31 10.54 16.07
C GLY A 38 5.35 11.34 15.28
N ASP A 39 6.63 11.19 15.67
CA ASP A 39 7.77 11.85 15.03
C ASP A 39 8.16 11.11 13.74
N ALA A 40 8.05 11.78 12.59
CA ALA A 40 8.25 11.16 11.29
C ALA A 40 9.69 10.66 11.07
N VAL A 41 10.69 11.40 11.55
CA VAL A 41 12.11 11.04 11.37
C VAL A 41 12.42 9.79 12.16
N LYS A 42 12.05 9.76 13.45
CA LYS A 42 12.26 8.59 14.29
C LYS A 42 11.53 7.38 13.71
N ARG A 43 10.26 7.54 13.34
CA ARG A 43 9.44 6.46 12.79
C ARG A 43 10.09 5.83 11.56
N ILE A 44 10.48 6.62 10.56
CA ILE A 44 11.11 6.11 9.32
C ILE A 44 12.46 5.43 9.60
N GLN A 45 13.23 5.92 10.57
CA GLN A 45 14.49 5.29 10.99
C GLN A 45 14.26 3.94 11.67
N ASP A 46 13.13 3.76 12.38
CA ASP A 46 12.78 2.54 13.10
C ASP A 46 12.04 1.51 12.22
N GLU A 47 11.58 1.87 11.02
CA GLU A 47 10.96 0.92 10.08
C GLU A 47 12.00 -0.13 9.65
N GLU A 48 11.67 -1.41 9.64
CA GLU A 48 12.58 -2.47 9.17
C GLU A 48 11.78 -3.57 8.47
N PHE A 49 12.23 -4.00 7.30
CA PHE A 49 11.64 -5.15 6.64
C PHE A 49 12.11 -6.45 7.30
N ARG A 50 11.17 -7.39 7.52
CA ARG A 50 11.48 -8.73 8.04
C ARG A 50 11.73 -9.75 6.93
N PHE A 51 12.02 -9.25 5.73
CA PHE A 51 12.35 -9.98 4.51
C PHE A 51 13.42 -9.17 3.77
N ASP A 52 14.12 -9.79 2.82
CA ASP A 52 15.08 -9.10 1.96
C ASP A 52 14.32 -8.40 0.81
N PRO A 53 14.38 -7.06 0.68
CA PRO A 53 13.74 -6.34 -0.42
C PRO A 53 14.21 -6.77 -1.81
N ALA A 54 15.46 -7.25 -1.94
CA ALA A 54 16.00 -7.72 -3.22
C ALA A 54 15.38 -9.07 -3.67
N ASP A 55 14.79 -9.83 -2.75
CA ASP A 55 14.11 -11.10 -3.04
C ASP A 55 12.64 -10.90 -3.49
N ILE A 56 12.12 -9.67 -3.50
CA ILE A 56 10.73 -9.39 -3.88
C ILE A 56 10.61 -9.26 -5.40
N ASP A 57 9.79 -10.11 -6.01
CA ASP A 57 9.60 -10.17 -7.45
C ASP A 57 8.66 -9.07 -7.96
N ALA A 58 7.64 -8.69 -7.19
CA ALA A 58 6.69 -7.64 -7.53
C ALA A 58 5.97 -7.08 -6.30
N VAL A 59 5.45 -5.86 -6.45
CA VAL A 59 4.52 -5.25 -5.48
C VAL A 59 3.18 -5.04 -6.18
N ILE A 60 2.08 -5.42 -5.54
CA ILE A 60 0.72 -5.09 -5.98
C ILE A 60 0.13 -4.10 -4.97
N LEU A 61 -0.21 -2.90 -5.44
CA LEU A 61 -0.79 -1.86 -4.57
C LEU A 61 -2.30 -1.79 -4.71
N SER A 62 -2.97 -1.74 -3.56
CA SER A 62 -4.41 -1.50 -3.49
C SER A 62 -4.77 -0.07 -3.86
N HIS A 63 -4.04 0.91 -3.31
CA HIS A 63 -4.27 2.34 -3.53
C HIS A 63 -3.07 3.21 -3.09
N ALA A 64 -3.17 4.53 -3.31
CA ALA A 64 -2.06 5.47 -3.17
C ALA A 64 -1.84 6.07 -1.77
N HIS A 65 -2.62 5.68 -0.74
CA HIS A 65 -2.36 6.20 0.60
C HIS A 65 -1.00 5.75 1.13
N LEU A 66 -0.39 6.58 1.97
CA LEU A 66 0.97 6.35 2.45
C LEU A 66 1.06 5.14 3.37
N ASP A 67 0.00 4.81 4.08
CA ASP A 67 -0.08 3.58 4.86
C ASP A 67 -0.28 2.30 4.04
N HIS A 68 -0.30 2.41 2.70
CA HIS A 68 -0.28 1.31 1.74
C HIS A 68 0.88 1.39 0.73
N SER A 69 1.51 2.56 0.56
CA SER A 69 2.54 2.81 -0.46
C SER A 69 3.78 3.56 0.03
N GLY A 70 3.75 4.09 1.25
CA GLY A 70 4.72 5.05 1.74
C GLY A 70 6.12 4.48 2.00
N LEU A 71 6.29 3.16 2.06
CA LEU A 71 7.60 2.51 2.17
C LEU A 71 8.18 2.06 0.83
N LEU A 72 7.51 2.27 -0.30
CA LEU A 72 8.07 1.94 -1.61
C LEU A 72 9.44 2.57 -1.87
N PRO A 73 9.71 3.86 -1.54
CA PRO A 73 11.04 4.44 -1.74
C PRO A 73 12.11 3.72 -0.91
N LYS A 74 11.78 3.33 0.33
CA LYS A 74 12.66 2.54 1.19
C LYS A 74 12.92 1.15 0.59
N LEU A 75 11.87 0.49 0.13
CA LEU A 75 11.95 -0.83 -0.49
C LEU A 75 12.91 -0.81 -1.69
N PHE A 76 12.79 0.21 -2.55
CA PHE A 76 13.69 0.44 -3.68
C PHE A 76 15.13 0.73 -3.23
N HIS A 77 15.31 1.61 -2.24
CA HIS A 77 16.62 1.95 -1.68
C HIS A 77 17.38 0.71 -1.17
N GLU A 78 16.65 -0.23 -0.58
CA GLU A 78 17.19 -1.48 -0.03
C GLU A 78 17.35 -2.61 -1.07
N GLY A 79 17.10 -2.35 -2.35
CA GLY A 79 17.48 -3.25 -3.45
C GLY A 79 16.34 -3.85 -4.27
N PHE A 80 15.08 -3.50 -3.97
CA PHE A 80 13.96 -3.92 -4.81
C PHE A 80 14.03 -3.33 -6.22
N ALA A 81 13.80 -4.17 -7.23
CA ALA A 81 13.85 -3.79 -8.64
C ALA A 81 12.68 -4.35 -9.48
N GLY A 82 11.69 -4.99 -8.85
CA GLY A 82 10.52 -5.56 -9.52
C GLY A 82 9.46 -4.51 -9.91
N PRO A 83 8.44 -4.88 -10.69
CA PRO A 83 7.35 -3.96 -11.02
C PRO A 83 6.45 -3.66 -9.82
N VAL A 84 5.89 -2.45 -9.82
CA VAL A 84 4.87 -1.98 -8.88
C VAL A 84 3.54 -1.89 -9.63
N ILE A 85 2.71 -2.91 -9.49
CA ILE A 85 1.49 -3.11 -10.26
C ILE A 85 0.30 -2.51 -9.51
N CYS A 86 -0.41 -1.60 -10.15
CA CYS A 86 -1.55 -0.92 -9.56
C CYS A 86 -2.53 -0.44 -10.63
N THR A 87 -3.57 0.28 -10.23
CA THR A 87 -4.43 0.96 -11.21
C THR A 87 -3.71 2.18 -11.81
N ARG A 88 -4.10 2.59 -13.02
CA ARG A 88 -3.54 3.79 -13.68
C ARG A 88 -3.64 5.03 -12.80
N ALA A 89 -4.78 5.23 -12.16
CA ALA A 89 -4.99 6.39 -11.29
C ALA A 89 -4.11 6.32 -10.03
N THR A 90 -3.92 5.12 -9.45
CA THR A 90 -2.96 4.95 -8.35
C THR A 90 -1.54 5.29 -8.79
N ALA A 91 -1.08 4.81 -9.96
CA ALA A 91 0.25 5.13 -10.48
C ALA A 91 0.48 6.64 -10.63
N GLU A 92 -0.53 7.38 -11.14
CA GLU A 92 -0.46 8.84 -11.25
C GLU A 92 -0.46 9.55 -9.88
N LEU A 93 -1.24 9.05 -8.92
CA LEU A 93 -1.28 9.61 -7.57
C LEU A 93 0.02 9.36 -6.79
N LEU A 94 0.70 8.24 -7.01
CA LEU A 94 1.95 7.92 -6.31
C LEU A 94 3.03 8.97 -6.55
N ASP A 95 3.10 9.57 -7.75
CA ASP A 95 4.07 10.64 -8.03
C ASP A 95 3.88 11.81 -7.05
N ILE A 96 2.64 12.26 -6.88
CA ILE A 96 2.30 13.37 -5.99
C ILE A 96 2.53 12.96 -4.53
N MET A 97 2.00 11.81 -4.13
CA MET A 97 1.99 11.36 -2.73
C MET A 97 3.40 11.07 -2.21
N LEU A 98 4.23 10.39 -2.99
CA LEU A 98 5.58 10.01 -2.57
C LEU A 98 6.52 11.22 -2.58
N ASN A 99 6.48 12.08 -3.60
CA ASN A 99 7.33 13.28 -3.62
C ASN A 99 7.03 14.21 -2.44
N ASP A 100 5.76 14.42 -2.10
CA ASP A 100 5.41 15.27 -0.95
C ASP A 100 5.84 14.62 0.38
N SER A 101 5.54 13.34 0.58
CA SER A 101 5.91 12.59 1.79
C SER A 101 7.42 12.61 2.03
N VAL A 102 8.21 12.24 1.01
CA VAL A 102 9.68 12.23 1.12
C VAL A 102 10.22 13.64 1.30
N GLY A 103 9.67 14.63 0.60
CA GLY A 103 10.06 16.03 0.78
C GLY A 103 9.79 16.54 2.20
N LEU A 104 8.68 16.14 2.84
CA LEU A 104 8.40 16.47 4.24
C LEU A 104 9.38 15.78 5.19
N TYR A 105 9.63 14.48 4.98
CA TYR A 105 10.60 13.71 5.75
C TYR A 105 11.99 14.36 5.74
N LEU A 106 12.52 14.71 4.56
CA LEU A 106 13.84 15.32 4.42
C LEU A 106 13.93 16.69 5.12
N ARG A 107 12.87 17.50 5.04
CA ARG A 107 12.80 18.80 5.76
C ARG A 107 12.79 18.61 7.28
N ASP A 108 12.08 17.61 7.79
CA ASP A 108 12.03 17.33 9.22
C ASP A 108 13.35 16.68 9.71
N LEU A 109 14.01 15.89 8.87
CA LEU A 109 15.37 15.39 9.10
C LEU A 109 16.38 16.54 9.21
N GLU A 110 16.34 17.50 8.28
CA GLU A 110 17.21 18.70 8.32
C GLU A 110 17.01 19.48 9.62
N ARG A 111 15.74 19.74 10.01
CA ARG A 111 15.41 20.42 11.27
C ARG A 111 15.92 19.64 12.48
N THR A 112 15.82 18.33 12.46
CA THR A 112 16.32 17.45 13.52
C THR A 112 17.85 17.51 13.61
N ASN A 113 18.54 17.50 12.47
CA ASN A 113 19.99 17.63 12.38
C ASN A 113 20.50 19.00 12.87
N LEU A 114 19.80 20.09 12.57
CA LEU A 114 20.10 21.41 13.14
C LEU A 114 20.02 21.42 14.67
N ARG A 115 19.01 20.74 15.24
CA ARG A 115 18.87 20.60 16.70
C ARG A 115 19.95 19.70 17.30
N ASN A 116 20.31 18.62 16.62
CA ASN A 116 21.37 17.70 17.06
C ASN A 116 22.73 18.39 17.07
N SER A 117 23.08 19.11 15.99
CA SER A 117 24.31 19.90 15.89
C SER A 117 24.44 20.91 17.04
N ARG A 118 23.39 21.69 17.32
CA ARG A 118 23.36 22.65 18.47
C ARG A 118 23.54 21.98 19.84
N ARG A 119 23.21 20.68 19.95
CA ARG A 119 23.28 19.90 21.18
C ARG A 119 24.51 18.97 21.22
N GLY A 120 25.40 19.04 20.24
CA GLY A 120 26.56 18.14 20.13
C GLY A 120 26.20 16.67 19.94
N ARG A 121 25.03 16.37 19.36
CA ARG A 121 24.57 15.01 19.03
C ARG A 121 24.93 14.67 17.57
N PRO A 122 25.08 13.38 17.23
CA PRO A 122 25.35 12.96 15.85
C PRO A 122 24.22 13.40 14.91
N LEU A 123 24.60 13.65 13.66
CA LEU A 123 23.64 13.87 12.58
C LEU A 123 23.07 12.51 12.14
N LEU A 124 21.83 12.54 11.66
CA LEU A 124 21.14 11.41 11.08
C LEU A 124 21.21 11.51 9.56
N GLU A 125 21.49 10.40 8.89
CA GLU A 125 21.43 10.30 7.43
C GLU A 125 20.01 9.94 6.98
N PRO A 126 19.58 10.34 5.76
CA PRO A 126 18.30 9.93 5.21
C PRO A 126 18.29 8.42 4.96
N VAL A 127 17.15 7.78 5.24
CA VAL A 127 16.93 6.34 4.96
C VAL A 127 16.65 6.10 3.47
N PHE A 128 16.05 7.09 2.81
CA PHE A 128 15.81 7.15 1.38
C PHE A 128 15.59 8.64 1.01
N ASP A 129 15.66 8.95 -0.27
CA ASP A 129 15.55 10.32 -0.78
C ASP A 129 14.64 10.45 -2.01
N LEU A 130 14.69 11.60 -2.67
CA LEU A 130 13.87 11.87 -3.85
C LEU A 130 14.31 11.08 -5.09
N ASP A 131 15.58 10.67 -5.18
CA ASP A 131 16.05 9.83 -6.29
C ASP A 131 15.44 8.42 -6.16
N ASP A 132 15.28 7.91 -4.94
CA ASP A 132 14.57 6.65 -4.68
C ASP A 132 13.10 6.72 -5.11
N VAL A 133 12.42 7.85 -4.88
CA VAL A 133 11.05 8.08 -5.38
C VAL A 133 11.02 7.98 -6.90
N GLN A 134 11.96 8.64 -7.59
CA GLN A 134 12.04 8.56 -9.05
C GLN A 134 12.38 7.15 -9.54
N GLY A 135 13.12 6.37 -8.76
CA GLY A 135 13.37 4.95 -8.99
C GLY A 135 12.08 4.14 -8.99
N VAL A 136 11.31 4.22 -7.90
CA VAL A 136 10.02 3.52 -7.74
C VAL A 136 9.02 3.89 -8.84
N LEU A 137 8.89 5.18 -9.16
CA LEU A 137 7.91 5.63 -10.16
C LEU A 137 8.17 5.04 -11.55
N LYS A 138 9.44 4.74 -11.89
CA LYS A 138 9.79 4.06 -13.15
C LYS A 138 9.43 2.59 -13.17
N LEU A 139 9.26 1.98 -11.99
CA LEU A 139 8.82 0.59 -11.84
C LEU A 139 7.28 0.45 -11.83
N CYS A 140 6.54 1.56 -11.78
CA CYS A 140 5.09 1.54 -11.71
C CYS A 140 4.43 1.11 -13.03
N GLU A 141 3.57 0.10 -12.94
CA GLU A 141 2.77 -0.43 -14.05
C GLU A 141 1.28 -0.21 -13.76
N GLY A 142 0.67 0.72 -14.52
CA GLY A 142 -0.73 1.13 -14.33
C GLY A 142 -1.71 0.36 -15.24
N HIS A 143 -2.62 -0.39 -14.63
CA HIS A 143 -3.63 -1.20 -15.33
C HIS A 143 -5.05 -0.66 -15.18
N ARG A 144 -5.95 -1.11 -16.06
CA ARG A 144 -7.38 -0.79 -15.95
C ARG A 144 -8.07 -1.78 -15.01
N TYR A 145 -9.16 -1.35 -14.40
CA TYR A 145 -10.07 -2.28 -13.72
C TYR A 145 -10.56 -3.38 -14.69
N GLY A 146 -10.69 -4.60 -14.18
CA GLY A 146 -11.11 -5.78 -14.93
C GLY A 146 -10.04 -6.40 -15.84
N GLU A 147 -8.93 -5.70 -16.08
CA GLU A 147 -7.78 -6.23 -16.82
C GLU A 147 -7.11 -7.35 -16.03
N VAL A 148 -6.70 -8.43 -16.72
CA VAL A 148 -5.95 -9.53 -16.11
C VAL A 148 -4.47 -9.32 -16.38
N VAL A 149 -3.70 -9.21 -15.31
CA VAL A 149 -2.25 -9.05 -15.34
C VAL A 149 -1.61 -10.36 -14.89
N SER A 150 -0.74 -10.95 -15.70
CA SER A 150 -0.06 -12.21 -15.34
C SER A 150 1.28 -11.94 -14.68
N LEU A 151 1.48 -12.48 -13.49
CA LEU A 151 2.73 -12.47 -12.72
C LEU A 151 3.44 -13.82 -12.86
N GLY A 152 3.82 -14.17 -14.08
CA GLY A 152 4.43 -15.46 -14.40
C GLY A 152 3.44 -16.60 -14.64
N GLU A 153 3.94 -17.84 -14.57
CA GLU A 153 3.17 -19.05 -14.89
C GLU A 153 2.37 -19.53 -13.68
N GLY A 154 1.25 -18.87 -13.36
CA GLY A 154 0.30 -19.38 -12.37
C GLY A 154 -0.23 -18.35 -11.39
N VAL A 155 0.24 -17.11 -11.45
CA VAL A 155 -0.33 -15.98 -10.68
C VAL A 155 -0.91 -14.97 -11.66
N ALA A 156 -2.16 -14.59 -11.43
CA ALA A 156 -2.81 -13.53 -12.19
C ALA A 156 -3.56 -12.59 -11.26
N VAL A 157 -3.51 -11.30 -11.56
CA VAL A 157 -4.08 -10.22 -10.76
C VAL A 157 -5.16 -9.53 -11.58
N ARG A 158 -6.27 -9.18 -10.93
CA ARG A 158 -7.30 -8.32 -11.50
C ARG A 158 -7.74 -7.31 -10.46
N PHE A 159 -7.78 -6.04 -10.87
CA PHE A 159 -8.25 -4.94 -10.04
C PHE A 159 -9.75 -4.71 -10.23
N HIS A 160 -10.46 -4.48 -9.14
CA HIS A 160 -11.85 -4.05 -9.12
C HIS A 160 -11.97 -2.77 -8.33
N ASP A 161 -12.94 -1.90 -8.65
CA ASP A 161 -13.08 -0.60 -7.97
C ASP A 161 -13.44 -0.82 -6.48
N ALA A 162 -12.65 -0.25 -5.56
CA ALA A 162 -12.90 -0.31 -4.12
C ALA A 162 -13.73 0.88 -3.61
N GLY A 163 -13.95 1.91 -4.41
CA GLY A 163 -14.74 3.09 -4.04
C GLY A 163 -14.16 3.96 -2.93
N HIS A 164 -12.93 3.71 -2.46
CA HIS A 164 -12.31 4.42 -1.33
C HIS A 164 -11.72 5.77 -1.73
N ILE A 165 -10.74 5.73 -2.62
CA ILE A 165 -10.15 6.90 -3.28
C ILE A 165 -10.04 6.66 -4.78
N LEU A 166 -9.70 7.70 -5.54
CA LEU A 166 -9.50 7.58 -6.98
C LEU A 166 -8.42 6.52 -7.28
N GLY A 167 -8.76 5.50 -8.05
CA GLY A 167 -7.86 4.39 -8.37
C GLY A 167 -7.76 3.30 -7.30
N SER A 168 -8.43 3.44 -6.16
CA SER A 168 -8.44 2.38 -5.14
C SER A 168 -9.03 1.09 -5.67
N SER A 169 -8.48 -0.04 -5.21
CA SER A 169 -8.82 -1.33 -5.78
C SER A 169 -8.92 -2.47 -4.78
N ILE A 170 -9.95 -3.29 -4.98
CA ILE A 170 -10.02 -4.65 -4.48
C ILE A 170 -9.19 -5.49 -5.44
N ILE A 171 -8.22 -6.23 -4.89
CA ILE A 171 -7.27 -7.03 -5.65
C ILE A 171 -7.74 -8.49 -5.63
N GLU A 172 -8.09 -9.01 -6.80
CA GLU A 172 -8.35 -10.43 -7.01
C GLU A 172 -7.08 -11.11 -7.54
N VAL A 173 -6.52 -12.03 -6.76
CA VAL A 173 -5.36 -12.84 -7.12
C VAL A 173 -5.81 -14.28 -7.40
N THR A 174 -5.62 -14.73 -8.64
CA THR A 174 -5.82 -16.12 -9.05
C THR A 174 -4.49 -16.86 -8.97
N LEU A 175 -4.46 -17.94 -8.18
CA LEU A 175 -3.30 -18.78 -7.93
C LEU A 175 -3.54 -20.17 -8.52
N ARG A 176 -2.64 -20.62 -9.39
CA ARG A 176 -2.68 -21.94 -10.04
C ARG A 176 -1.43 -22.73 -9.66
N GLU A 177 -1.59 -23.73 -8.80
CA GLU A 177 -0.52 -24.63 -8.40
C GLU A 177 -1.02 -26.08 -8.44
N GLN A 178 -0.17 -27.00 -8.94
CA GLN A 178 -0.43 -28.44 -8.90
C GLN A 178 -1.81 -28.87 -9.47
N GLY A 179 -2.28 -28.16 -10.50
CA GLY A 179 -3.58 -28.42 -11.13
C GLY A 179 -4.79 -27.91 -10.34
N GLN A 180 -4.60 -27.18 -9.25
CA GLN A 180 -5.65 -26.50 -8.49
C GLN A 180 -5.61 -25.00 -8.73
N GLU A 181 -6.80 -24.39 -8.78
CA GLU A 181 -6.97 -22.94 -8.85
C GLU A 181 -7.60 -22.45 -7.55
N LYS A 182 -7.02 -21.40 -6.96
CA LYS A 182 -7.49 -20.71 -5.76
C LYS A 182 -7.59 -19.22 -6.01
N THR A 183 -8.62 -18.60 -5.47
CA THR A 183 -8.82 -17.15 -5.56
C THR A 183 -8.61 -16.51 -4.19
N LEU A 184 -7.58 -15.67 -4.08
CA LEU A 184 -7.38 -14.76 -2.96
C LEU A 184 -7.98 -13.41 -3.32
N VAL A 185 -8.76 -12.81 -2.43
CA VAL A 185 -9.23 -11.43 -2.56
C VAL A 185 -8.64 -10.62 -1.42
N PHE A 186 -7.97 -9.52 -1.77
CA PHE A 186 -7.48 -8.52 -0.83
C PHE A 186 -8.29 -7.23 -1.04
N SER A 187 -8.99 -6.77 -0.02
CA SER A 187 -9.91 -5.63 -0.17
C SER A 187 -9.19 -4.30 -0.39
N GLY A 188 -7.97 -4.16 0.15
CA GLY A 188 -7.45 -2.83 0.48
C GLY A 188 -8.40 -2.13 1.44
N ASP A 189 -8.46 -0.81 1.36
CA ASP A 189 -9.49 -0.02 2.02
C ASP A 189 -10.75 0.05 1.15
N LEU A 190 -11.91 -0.10 1.79
CA LEU A 190 -13.21 -0.10 1.13
C LEU A 190 -13.93 1.22 1.35
N GLY A 191 -14.38 1.79 0.24
CA GLY A 191 -15.24 2.95 0.26
C GLY A 191 -16.65 2.65 0.76
N LYS A 192 -17.32 3.71 1.22
CA LYS A 192 -18.75 3.68 1.47
C LYS A 192 -19.51 3.79 0.14
N ARG A 193 -20.65 3.10 0.06
CA ARG A 193 -21.63 3.31 -1.02
C ARG A 193 -22.20 4.72 -1.01
N ASP A 194 -22.67 5.17 -2.17
CA ASP A 194 -23.27 6.49 -2.39
C ASP A 194 -22.33 7.66 -2.04
N SER A 195 -21.01 7.44 -2.12
CA SER A 195 -20.02 8.50 -1.98
C SER A 195 -20.20 9.55 -3.08
N VAL A 196 -20.04 10.83 -2.73
CA VAL A 196 -20.23 11.96 -3.66
C VAL A 196 -19.29 11.91 -4.87
N LEU A 197 -18.06 11.44 -4.66
CA LEU A 197 -17.01 11.49 -5.67
C LEU A 197 -16.65 10.13 -6.25
N MET A 198 -16.90 9.05 -5.51
CA MET A 198 -16.44 7.69 -5.84
C MET A 198 -17.60 6.81 -6.29
N ASN A 199 -17.29 5.83 -7.15
CA ASN A 199 -18.25 4.78 -7.46
C ASN A 199 -18.46 3.88 -6.24
N ASP A 200 -19.57 3.16 -6.24
CA ASP A 200 -19.79 2.08 -5.29
C ASP A 200 -18.71 0.99 -5.44
N PRO A 201 -18.22 0.41 -4.33
CA PRO A 201 -17.30 -0.71 -4.36
C PRO A 201 -17.86 -1.90 -5.16
N SER A 202 -17.00 -2.52 -5.95
CA SER A 202 -17.33 -3.69 -6.75
C SER A 202 -17.70 -4.88 -5.85
N SER A 203 -18.72 -5.65 -6.28
CA SER A 203 -19.18 -6.83 -5.54
C SER A 203 -18.64 -8.12 -6.14
N LEU A 204 -17.61 -8.71 -5.52
CA LEU A 204 -17.09 -10.02 -5.90
C LEU A 204 -17.95 -11.14 -5.27
N ARG A 205 -18.15 -12.23 -6.02
CA ARG A 205 -19.02 -13.36 -5.60
C ARG A 205 -18.27 -14.61 -5.16
N LYS A 206 -16.95 -14.68 -5.39
CA LYS A 206 -16.12 -15.84 -5.10
C LYS A 206 -14.78 -15.38 -4.51
N ALA A 207 -14.40 -16.01 -3.41
CA ALA A 207 -13.06 -15.99 -2.85
C ALA A 207 -12.85 -17.31 -2.10
N ASP A 208 -11.71 -17.97 -2.30
CA ASP A 208 -11.27 -19.06 -1.44
C ASP A 208 -10.66 -18.52 -0.14
N VAL A 209 -9.98 -17.36 -0.23
CA VAL A 209 -9.41 -16.62 0.89
C VAL A 209 -9.76 -15.15 0.72
N LEU A 210 -10.21 -14.50 1.79
CA LEU A 210 -10.51 -13.06 1.83
C LEU A 210 -9.66 -12.40 2.90
N LEU A 211 -8.80 -11.46 2.49
CA LEU A 211 -8.12 -10.51 3.36
C LEU A 211 -8.92 -9.21 3.27
N ALA A 212 -9.61 -8.86 4.35
CA ALA A 212 -10.46 -7.69 4.44
C ALA A 212 -9.94 -6.73 5.50
N GLU A 213 -10.00 -5.43 5.21
CA GLU A 213 -9.79 -4.40 6.22
C GLU A 213 -10.87 -4.47 7.31
N SER A 214 -10.59 -3.86 8.46
CA SER A 214 -11.52 -3.82 9.59
C SER A 214 -11.43 -2.51 10.36
N THR A 215 -11.12 -1.40 9.70
CA THR A 215 -10.83 -0.10 10.33
C THR A 215 -11.97 0.39 11.23
N TYR A 216 -13.21 0.10 10.84
CA TYR A 216 -14.42 0.44 11.58
C TYR A 216 -15.16 -0.82 12.07
N GLY A 217 -14.48 -1.96 12.18
CA GLY A 217 -15.11 -3.25 12.53
C GLY A 217 -15.72 -3.31 13.94
N ASP A 218 -15.49 -2.31 14.79
CA ASP A 218 -15.99 -2.21 16.16
C ASP A 218 -17.22 -1.31 16.33
N ARG A 219 -17.69 -0.64 15.25
CA ARG A 219 -18.80 0.32 15.32
C ARG A 219 -19.65 0.39 14.06
N GLU A 220 -20.91 0.73 14.25
CA GLU A 220 -21.82 1.07 13.15
C GLU A 220 -21.60 2.53 12.70
N HIS A 221 -21.56 2.75 11.38
CA HIS A 221 -21.50 4.10 10.84
C HIS A 221 -22.86 4.80 10.94
N ARG A 222 -22.83 6.09 11.30
CA ARG A 222 -24.02 6.96 11.23
C ARG A 222 -24.43 7.18 9.78
N GLY A 223 -25.72 7.47 9.58
CA GLY A 223 -26.25 7.84 8.27
C GLY A 223 -25.59 9.11 7.75
N GLU A 224 -25.44 9.23 6.42
CA GLU A 224 -24.80 10.41 5.82
C GLU A 224 -25.55 11.70 6.15
N GLN A 225 -26.88 11.65 6.20
CA GLN A 225 -27.72 12.79 6.59
C GLN A 225 -27.42 13.26 8.01
N ASP A 226 -27.21 12.34 8.96
CA ASP A 226 -26.87 12.68 10.34
C ASP A 226 -25.48 13.31 10.43
N SER A 227 -24.51 12.76 9.67
CA SER A 227 -23.16 13.33 9.57
C SER A 227 -23.17 14.75 8.98
N MET A 228 -23.96 14.98 7.93
CA MET A 228 -24.12 16.29 7.31
C MET A 228 -24.82 17.28 8.23
N ALA A 229 -25.87 16.86 8.93
CA ALA A 229 -26.55 17.70 9.91
C ALA A 229 -25.59 18.14 11.02
N GLN A 230 -24.81 17.21 11.58
CA GLN A 230 -23.80 17.52 12.59
C GLN A 230 -22.72 18.47 12.08
N LEU A 231 -22.27 18.32 10.82
CA LEU A 231 -21.28 19.22 10.23
C LEU A 231 -21.80 20.67 10.14
N CYS A 232 -23.08 20.85 9.85
CA CYS A 232 -23.73 22.18 9.80
C CYS A 232 -23.88 22.85 11.18
N GLU A 233 -23.69 22.11 12.29
CA GLU A 233 -23.75 22.66 13.65
C GLU A 233 -22.41 23.29 14.11
N ILE A 234 -21.33 23.09 13.34
CA ILE A 234 -19.98 23.63 13.61
C ILE A 234 -19.78 24.94 12.84
#